data_AF-A0A417Z0B9-F1
#
_entry.id   AF-A0A417Z0B9-F1
#
_cell.length_a   1.000
_cell.length_b   1.000
_cell.length_c   1.000
_cell.angle_alpha   90.00
_cell.angle_beta   90.00
_cell.angle_gamma   90.00
#
_symmetry.space_group_name_H-M   'P 1'
#
loop_
_entity.id
_entity.type
_entity.pdbx_description
1 polymer ?
#
loop_
_entity_poly.entity_id
_entity_poly.type
_entity_poly.pdbx_seq_one_letter_code
_entity_poly.pdbx_strand_id
1 'polypeptide(L)'
;MKIPFYELDNVVRERHPLGDRRRTEIEVEKFLEAILLSDTWIIEGVHNEEWTSETFLQADMIIFLDPAYSTRTYRIIRRFILQKLGFEKANYTVTNEMLFKMFKWNRHFEQVGKPNFFNTYADGQKLRLIRKKKDLSNLLSELSVRWNNT
;
A
#
# COMPACT_ATOMS: atom_id res chain seq x y z
N MET A 1 -2.23 15.99 15.99
CA MET A 1 -1.12 15.02 16.20
C MET A 1 -0.68 14.50 14.83
N LYS A 2 0.60 14.20 14.62
CA LYS A 2 1.07 13.52 13.39
C LYS A 2 1.19 12.03 13.70
N ILE A 3 0.39 11.19 13.04
CA ILE A 3 0.51 9.74 13.16
C ILE A 3 1.72 9.29 12.31
N PRO A 4 2.64 8.45 12.84
CA PRO A 4 3.76 7.90 12.09
C PRO A 4 3.30 7.15 10.83
N PHE A 5 4.05 7.30 9.74
CA PHE A 5 3.74 6.67 8.44
C PHE A 5 4.90 5.78 7.99
N TYR A 6 4.58 4.55 7.60
CA TYR A 6 5.55 3.54 7.19
C TYR A 6 5.13 2.89 5.87
N GLU A 7 6.01 2.92 4.88
CA GLU A 7 5.86 2.14 3.64
C GLU A 7 6.47 0.75 3.86
N LEU A 8 5.72 -0.31 3.59
CA LEU A 8 6.22 -1.70 3.73
C LEU A 8 7.45 -1.97 2.86
N ASP A 9 7.59 -1.27 1.73
CA ASP A 9 8.79 -1.31 0.91
C ASP A 9 10.05 -0.86 1.69
N ASN A 10 9.92 0.12 2.58
CA ASN A 10 11.00 0.60 3.45
C ASN A 10 11.15 -0.25 4.73
N VAL A 11 10.19 -1.13 5.02
CA VAL A 11 10.34 -2.23 6.00
C VAL A 11 11.17 -3.36 5.39
N VAL A 12 10.97 -3.70 4.12
CA VAL A 12 11.76 -4.73 3.43
C VAL A 12 13.15 -4.24 3.01
N ARG A 13 13.29 -2.95 2.67
CA ARG A 13 14.54 -2.36 2.19
C ARG A 13 15.03 -1.23 3.10
N GLU A 14 16.30 -1.31 3.48
CA GLU A 14 17.03 -0.21 4.08
C GLU A 14 17.60 0.69 2.99
N ARG A 15 17.32 1.98 3.08
CA ARG A 15 17.88 3.00 2.19
C ARG A 15 19.17 3.52 2.79
N HIS A 16 20.31 3.19 2.20
CA HIS A 16 21.61 3.76 2.59
C HIS A 16 22.14 4.69 1.49
N PRO A 17 22.94 5.72 1.83
CA PRO A 17 23.53 6.61 0.83
C PRO A 17 24.37 5.88 -0.23
N LEU A 18 24.92 4.71 0.11
CA LEU A 18 25.75 3.88 -0.77
C LEU A 18 24.95 2.81 -1.54
N GLY A 19 23.62 2.77 -1.36
CA GLY A 19 22.73 1.82 -2.03
C GLY A 19 21.79 1.10 -1.07
N ASP A 20 20.70 0.57 -1.61
CA ASP A 20 19.70 -0.10 -0.80
C ASP A 20 20.14 -1.51 -0.39
N ARG A 21 19.95 -1.85 0.88
CA ARG A 21 20.12 -3.21 1.40
C ARG A 21 18.76 -3.83 1.64
N ARG A 22 18.55 -5.07 1.17
CA ARG A 22 17.35 -5.84 1.55
C ARG A 22 17.55 -6.42 2.94
N ARG A 23 16.58 -6.21 3.84
CA ARG A 23 16.55 -6.86 5.15
C ARG A 23 16.31 -8.36 4.99
N THR A 24 16.87 -9.14 5.91
CA THR A 24 16.52 -10.55 6.10
C THR A 24 15.09 -10.69 6.62
N GLU A 25 14.49 -11.87 6.52
CA GLU A 25 13.13 -12.13 7.03
C GLU A 25 13.02 -11.81 8.52
N ILE A 26 13.99 -12.23 9.33
CA ILE A 26 14.05 -11.95 10.78
C ILE A 26 14.14 -10.44 11.05
N GLU A 27 14.88 -9.69 10.24
CA GLU A 27 14.99 -8.23 10.38
C GLU A 27 13.67 -7.52 9.99
N VAL A 28 12.98 -8.02 8.96
CA VAL A 28 11.66 -7.52 8.54
C VAL A 28 10.63 -7.72 9.64
N GLU A 29 10.54 -8.92 10.20
CA GLU A 29 9.60 -9.25 11.27
C GLU A 29 9.82 -8.40 12.51
N LYS A 30 11.07 -8.33 13.01
CA LYS A 30 11.39 -7.51 14.19
C LYS A 30 11.11 -6.03 13.98
N PHE A 31 11.39 -5.51 12.78
CA PHE A 31 11.13 -4.11 12.48
C PHE A 31 9.63 -3.81 12.40
N LEU A 32 8.85 -4.73 11.83
CA LEU A 32 7.40 -4.61 11.79
C LEU A 32 6.79 -4.73 13.20
N GLU A 33 7.24 -5.68 14.02
CA GLU A 33 6.80 -5.85 15.40
C GLU A 33 7.01 -4.55 16.21
N ALA A 34 8.18 -3.91 16.06
CA ALA A 34 8.46 -2.64 16.72
C ALA A 34 7.51 -1.51 16.28
N ILE A 35 7.08 -1.49 15.01
CA ILE A 35 6.06 -0.55 14.52
C ILE A 35 4.71 -0.83 15.19
N LEU A 36 4.31 -2.11 15.24
CA LEU A 36 3.01 -2.52 15.77
C LEU A 36 2.89 -2.34 17.29
N LEU A 37 4.01 -2.37 18.02
CA LEU A 37 4.07 -2.04 19.45
C LEU A 37 3.88 -0.53 19.75
N SER A 38 3.90 0.33 18.73
CA SER A 38 3.67 1.77 18.90
C SER A 38 2.18 2.09 19.04
N ASP A 39 1.85 3.10 19.87
CA ASP A 39 0.45 3.50 20.14
C ASP A 39 -0.36 3.85 18.88
N THR A 40 0.29 4.42 17.86
CA THR A 40 -0.36 4.82 16.60
C THR A 40 0.56 4.61 15.41
N TRP A 41 -0.01 4.22 14.28
CA TRP A 41 0.72 4.02 13.04
C TRP A 41 -0.21 4.09 11.82
N ILE A 42 0.37 4.44 10.67
CA ILE A 42 -0.19 4.21 9.34
C ILE A 42 0.83 3.37 8.59
N ILE A 43 0.42 2.19 8.14
CA ILE A 43 1.22 1.32 7.29
C ILE A 43 0.62 1.36 5.88
N GLU A 44 1.46 1.60 4.88
CA GLU A 44 1.11 1.62 3.46
C GLU A 44 1.87 0.54 2.71
N GLY A 45 1.18 -0.08 1.77
CA GLY A 45 1.70 -1.16 0.95
C GLY A 45 0.81 -2.39 1.02
N VAL A 46 1.01 -3.30 0.07
CA VAL A 46 0.29 -4.57 0.03
C VAL A 46 1.30 -5.67 -0.27
N HIS A 47 1.47 -6.55 0.70
CA HIS A 47 2.15 -7.83 0.57
C HIS A 47 1.11 -8.91 0.87
N ASN A 48 1.12 -9.97 0.07
CA ASN A 48 0.30 -11.16 0.36
C ASN A 48 1.07 -12.17 1.21
N GLU A 49 2.30 -11.84 1.56
CA GLU A 49 3.19 -12.60 2.39
C GLU A 49 2.74 -12.58 3.86
N GLU A 50 2.91 -13.71 4.53
CA GLU A 50 2.43 -13.97 5.90
C GLU A 50 2.96 -12.96 6.93
N TRP A 51 4.18 -12.45 6.73
CA TRP A 51 4.80 -11.46 7.63
C TRP A 51 4.00 -10.16 7.76
N THR A 52 3.04 -9.89 6.87
CA THR A 52 2.16 -8.70 6.97
C THR A 52 0.80 -8.95 7.61
N SER A 53 0.49 -10.19 7.97
CA SER A 53 -0.80 -10.59 8.54
C SER A 53 -1.17 -9.76 9.78
N GLU A 54 -0.22 -9.60 10.71
CA GLU A 54 -0.39 -8.84 11.95
C GLU A 54 -0.79 -7.37 11.71
N THR A 55 -0.36 -6.77 10.61
CA THR A 55 -0.76 -5.40 10.25
C THR A 55 -2.27 -5.31 10.02
N PHE A 56 -2.87 -6.32 9.41
CA PHE A 56 -4.31 -6.36 9.19
C PHE A 56 -5.06 -6.74 10.45
N LEU A 57 -4.52 -7.65 11.26
CA LEU A 57 -5.16 -8.12 12.49
C LEU A 57 -5.26 -7.00 13.53
N GLN A 58 -4.20 -6.23 13.72
CA GLN A 58 -4.10 -5.18 14.74
C GLN A 58 -4.63 -3.81 14.27
N ALA A 59 -4.93 -3.63 12.97
CA ALA A 59 -5.47 -2.37 12.47
C ALA A 59 -6.89 -2.08 13.00
N ASP A 60 -7.09 -0.89 13.57
CA ASP A 60 -8.42 -0.35 13.88
C ASP A 60 -9.23 -0.07 12.60
N MET A 61 -8.55 0.27 11.52
CA MET A 61 -9.14 0.58 10.23
C MET A 61 -8.24 0.14 9.09
N ILE A 62 -8.82 -0.51 8.07
CA ILE A 62 -8.15 -0.88 6.84
C ILE A 62 -8.78 -0.10 5.69
N ILE A 63 -8.00 0.75 5.04
CA ILE A 63 -8.43 1.47 3.83
C ILE A 63 -7.98 0.69 2.61
N PHE A 64 -8.92 0.02 1.93
CA PHE A 64 -8.62 -0.78 0.75
C PHE A 64 -8.92 0.02 -0.52
N LEU A 65 -7.90 0.29 -1.33
CA LEU A 65 -8.04 0.99 -2.61
C LEU A 65 -8.39 0.00 -3.72
N ASP A 66 -9.63 0.01 -4.20
CA ASP A 66 -10.11 -0.85 -5.29
C ASP A 66 -10.64 -0.05 -6.49
N PRO A 67 -9.84 0.82 -7.11
CA PRO A 67 -10.23 1.46 -8.37
C PRO A 67 -10.39 0.40 -9.45
N ALA A 68 -11.30 0.61 -10.42
CA ALA A 68 -11.53 -0.34 -11.50
C ALA A 68 -10.23 -0.74 -12.22
N TYR A 69 -10.16 -1.98 -12.69
CA TYR A 69 -8.98 -2.53 -13.38
C TYR A 69 -8.52 -1.66 -14.56
N SER A 70 -9.47 -1.12 -15.33
CA SER A 70 -9.22 -0.17 -16.42
C SER A 70 -8.58 1.13 -15.94
N THR A 71 -8.99 1.64 -14.78
CA THR A 71 -8.41 2.84 -14.17
C THR A 71 -6.96 2.60 -13.76
N ARG A 72 -6.64 1.44 -13.15
CA ARG A 72 -5.26 1.08 -12.81
C ARG A 72 -4.40 0.92 -14.06
N THR A 73 -4.91 0.25 -15.08
CA THR A 73 -4.27 0.08 -16.40
C THR A 73 -3.93 1.44 -17.03
N TYR A 74 -4.90 2.36 -17.08
CA TYR A 74 -4.68 3.72 -17.58
C TYR A 74 -3.58 4.46 -16.79
N ARG A 75 -3.63 4.40 -15.46
CA ARG A 75 -2.63 5.06 -14.59
C ARG A 75 -1.22 4.50 -14.81
N ILE A 76 -1.08 3.19 -14.98
CA ILE A 76 0.20 2.53 -15.29
C ILE A 76 0.76 3.09 -16.60
N ILE A 77 -0.05 3.12 -17.67
CA ILE A 77 0.38 3.62 -18.99
C ILE A 77 0.74 5.10 -18.92
N ARG A 78 -0.14 5.93 -18.34
CA ARG A 78 0.10 7.37 -18.20
C ARG A 78 1.40 7.66 -17.46
N ARG A 79 1.61 7.00 -16.32
CA ARG A 79 2.83 7.15 -15.52
C ARG A 79 4.06 6.75 -16.33
N PHE A 80 4.02 5.61 -17.02
CA PHE A 80 5.13 5.16 -17.85
C PHE A 80 5.50 6.18 -18.93
N ILE A 81 4.51 6.76 -19.64
CA ILE A 81 4.74 7.79 -20.66
C ILE A 81 5.38 9.04 -20.03
N LEU A 82 4.82 9.54 -18.93
CA LEU A 82 5.32 10.74 -18.28
C LEU A 82 6.73 10.56 -17.71
N GLN A 83 7.03 9.40 -17.15
CA GLN A 83 8.37 9.05 -16.67
C GLN A 83 9.37 8.91 -17.83
N LYS A 84 8.96 8.30 -18.95
CA LYS A 84 9.80 8.16 -20.15
C LYS A 84 10.10 9.51 -20.81
N LEU A 85 9.18 10.47 -20.71
CA LEU A 85 9.35 11.85 -21.18
C LEU A 85 10.06 12.76 -20.16
N GLY A 86 10.38 12.26 -18.96
CA GLY A 86 11.06 13.04 -17.91
C GLY A 86 10.18 14.00 -17.12
N PHE A 87 8.86 13.97 -17.30
CA PHE A 87 7.91 14.82 -16.54
C PHE A 87 7.66 14.32 -15.12
N GLU A 88 7.86 13.02 -14.87
CA GLU A 88 7.73 12.41 -13.54
C GLU A 88 9.02 11.65 -13.20
N LYS A 89 9.48 11.75 -11.95
CA LYS A 89 10.61 10.95 -11.46
C LYS A 89 10.19 9.49 -11.27
N ALA A 90 11.11 8.57 -11.49
CA ALA A 90 10.95 7.16 -11.19
C ALA A 90 12.07 6.69 -10.25
N ASN A 91 11.71 5.90 -9.24
CA ASN A 91 12.68 5.26 -8.33
C ASN A 91 13.22 3.93 -8.91
N TYR A 92 12.98 3.67 -10.19
CA TYR A 92 13.40 2.48 -10.92
C TYR A 92 13.70 2.84 -12.37
N THR A 93 14.44 1.98 -13.07
CA THR A 93 14.73 2.17 -14.50
C THR A 93 13.47 1.98 -15.33
N VAL A 94 13.07 3.01 -16.07
CA VAL A 94 11.85 3.04 -16.88
C VAL A 94 12.09 2.27 -18.18
N THR A 95 11.77 0.97 -18.18
CA THR A 95 11.91 0.09 -19.36
C THR A 95 10.58 -0.51 -19.77
N ASN A 96 10.47 -0.97 -21.03
CA ASN A 96 9.29 -1.71 -21.48
C ASN A 96 9.09 -3.00 -20.65
N GLU A 97 10.18 -3.67 -20.24
CA GLU A 97 10.13 -4.83 -19.36
C GLU A 97 9.47 -4.49 -18.01
N MET A 98 9.81 -3.34 -17.43
CA MET A 98 9.18 -2.86 -16.20
C MET A 98 7.69 -2.59 -16.41
N LEU A 99 7.31 -2.01 -17.56
CA LEU A 99 5.89 -1.82 -17.90
C LEU A 99 5.13 -3.16 -17.94
N PHE A 100 5.70 -4.20 -18.58
CA PHE A 100 5.11 -5.54 -18.58
C PHE A 100 4.99 -6.15 -17.18
N LYS A 101 6.01 -5.96 -16.32
CA LYS A 101 5.97 -6.36 -14.91
C LYS A 101 4.82 -5.68 -14.17
N MET A 102 4.61 -4.38 -14.35
CA MET A 102 3.50 -3.63 -13.74
C MET A 102 2.14 -4.19 -14.12
N PHE A 103 1.94 -4.58 -15.39
CA PHE A 103 0.69 -5.25 -15.80
C PHE A 103 0.54 -6.65 -15.22
N LYS A 104 1.63 -7.42 -15.16
CA LYS A 104 1.63 -8.75 -14.51
C LYS A 104 1.24 -8.63 -13.04
N TRP A 105 1.80 -7.65 -12.32
CA TRP A 105 1.46 -7.39 -10.92
C TRP A 105 0.02 -6.91 -10.76
N ASN A 106 -0.48 -6.02 -11.62
CA ASN A 106 -1.88 -5.58 -11.57
C ASN A 106 -2.87 -6.76 -11.78
N ARG A 107 -2.56 -7.67 -12.71
CA ARG A 107 -3.35 -8.90 -12.92
C ARG A 107 -3.25 -9.86 -11.75
N HIS A 108 -2.04 -10.09 -11.22
CA HIS A 108 -1.82 -10.97 -10.08
C HIS A 108 -2.53 -10.45 -8.83
N PHE A 109 -2.49 -9.14 -8.57
CA PHE A 109 -3.27 -8.52 -7.51
C PHE A 109 -4.78 -8.80 -7.68
N GLU A 110 -5.34 -8.61 -8.87
CA GLU A 110 -6.78 -8.84 -9.06
C GLU A 110 -7.19 -10.32 -8.91
N GLN A 111 -6.34 -11.25 -9.33
CA GLN A 111 -6.65 -12.68 -9.37
C GLN A 111 -6.27 -13.44 -8.10
N VAL A 112 -5.29 -12.94 -7.35
CA VAL A 112 -4.71 -13.64 -6.19
C VAL A 112 -4.76 -12.75 -4.96
N GLY A 113 -4.09 -11.60 -5.00
CA GLY A 113 -3.90 -10.78 -3.80
C GLY A 113 -5.20 -10.22 -3.21
N LYS A 114 -6.06 -9.68 -4.07
CA LYS A 114 -7.38 -9.16 -3.67
C LYS A 114 -8.28 -10.27 -3.11
N PRO A 115 -8.52 -11.40 -3.80
CA PRO A 115 -9.27 -12.51 -3.22
C PRO A 115 -8.68 -13.01 -1.89
N ASN A 116 -7.35 -13.15 -1.80
CA ASN A 116 -6.69 -13.59 -0.58
C ASN A 116 -6.96 -12.63 0.60
N PHE A 117 -6.81 -11.32 0.37
CA PHE A 117 -7.14 -10.31 1.37
C PHE A 117 -8.60 -10.40 1.83
N PHE A 118 -9.55 -10.47 0.88
CA PHE A 118 -10.96 -10.52 1.22
C PHE A 118 -11.37 -11.80 1.94
N ASN A 119 -10.75 -12.94 1.62
CA ASN A 119 -11.04 -14.20 2.27
C ASN A 119 -10.42 -14.31 3.67
N THR A 120 -9.30 -13.61 3.92
CA THR A 120 -8.51 -13.77 5.15
C THR A 120 -8.72 -12.64 6.15
N TYR A 121 -8.83 -11.39 5.68
CA TYR A 121 -8.72 -10.20 6.53
C TYR A 121 -9.91 -9.23 6.43
N ALA A 122 -10.82 -9.42 5.47
CA ALA A 122 -11.95 -8.51 5.31
C ALA A 122 -12.99 -8.71 6.42
N ASP A 123 -12.78 -7.98 7.50
CA ASP A 123 -13.79 -7.72 8.52
C ASP A 123 -14.53 -6.43 8.18
N GLY A 124 -15.86 -6.53 8.04
CA GLY A 124 -16.73 -5.42 7.66
C GLY A 124 -16.71 -4.24 8.63
N GLN A 125 -16.28 -4.42 9.88
CA GLN A 125 -16.22 -3.33 10.86
C GLN A 125 -15.03 -2.39 10.62
N LYS A 126 -13.84 -2.96 10.37
CA LYS A 126 -12.60 -2.20 10.15
C LYS A 126 -12.36 -1.81 8.68
N LEU A 127 -12.99 -2.49 7.73
CA LEU A 127 -12.74 -2.24 6.31
C LEU A 127 -13.45 -0.98 5.78
N ARG A 128 -12.71 -0.15 5.03
CA ARG A 128 -13.22 0.99 4.26
C ARG A 128 -12.77 0.86 2.80
N LEU A 129 -13.71 0.58 1.91
CA LEU A 129 -13.43 0.33 0.50
C LEU A 129 -13.52 1.63 -0.32
N ILE A 130 -12.45 1.96 -1.05
CA ILE A 130 -12.35 3.17 -1.86
C ILE A 130 -12.21 2.79 -3.33
N ARG A 131 -13.28 2.97 -4.11
CA ARG A 131 -13.29 2.65 -5.56
C ARG A 131 -13.15 3.89 -6.43
N LYS A 132 -13.64 5.04 -5.95
CA LYS A 132 -13.61 6.32 -6.64
C LYS A 132 -13.30 7.47 -5.70
N LYS A 133 -12.95 8.63 -6.27
CA LYS A 133 -12.60 9.84 -5.52
C LYS A 133 -13.71 10.27 -4.54
N LYS A 134 -14.98 10.06 -4.90
CA LYS A 134 -16.12 10.36 -4.01
C LYS A 134 -16.08 9.55 -2.72
N ASP A 135 -15.70 8.27 -2.78
CA ASP A 135 -15.63 7.41 -1.60
C ASP A 135 -14.54 7.93 -0.64
N LEU A 136 -13.39 8.36 -1.19
CA LEU A 136 -12.32 8.98 -0.42
C LEU A 136 -12.80 10.29 0.23
N SER A 137 -13.47 11.17 -0.52
CA SER A 137 -14.00 12.42 0.03
C SER A 137 -15.01 12.18 1.16
N ASN A 138 -15.86 11.17 1.02
CA ASN A 138 -16.81 10.78 2.07
C ASN A 138 -16.07 10.30 3.33
N LEU A 139 -15.07 9.41 3.18
CA LEU A 139 -14.28 8.92 4.30
C LEU A 139 -13.54 10.04 5.03
N LEU A 140 -12.89 10.95 4.29
CA LEU A 140 -12.19 12.08 4.89
C LEU A 140 -13.14 13.01 5.65
N SER A 141 -14.37 13.17 5.17
CA SER A 141 -15.41 13.96 5.84
C SER A 141 -15.92 13.26 7.11
N GLU A 142 -16.08 11.94 7.09
CA GLU A 142 -16.44 11.15 8.28
C GLU A 142 -15.36 11.26 9.36
N LEU A 143 -14.08 11.09 8.97
CA LEU A 143 -12.95 11.15 9.89
C LEU A 143 -12.78 12.55 10.49
N SER A 144 -13.01 13.62 9.73
CA SER A 144 -12.92 14.99 10.26
C SER A 144 -14.03 15.29 11.27
N VAL A 145 -15.25 14.78 11.06
CA VAL A 145 -16.36 14.93 12.02
C VAL A 145 -16.10 14.15 13.29
N ARG A 146 -15.64 12.89 13.19
CA ARG A 146 -15.30 12.07 14.36
C ARG A 146 -14.24 12.76 15.22
N TRP A 147 -13.17 13.25 14.59
CA TRP A 147 -12.07 13.91 15.29
C TRP A 147 -12.46 15.24 15.96
N ASN A 148 -13.45 15.96 15.42
CA ASN A 148 -13.95 17.19 16.05
C ASN A 148 -14.88 16.92 17.25
N ASN A 149 -15.34 15.68 17.43
CA ASN A 149 -16.25 15.26 18.51
C ASN A 149 -15.56 14.38 19.56
N THR A 150 -14.23 14.21 19.49
CA THR A 150 -13.40 13.50 20.48
C THR A 150 -12.41 14.48 21.08
#